data_AF-A0A937S1M9-F1
#
_entry.id   AF-A0A937S1M9-F1
#
_cell.length_a   1.000
_cell.length_b   1.000
_cell.length_c   1.000
_cell.angle_alpha   90.00
_cell.angle_beta   90.00
_cell.angle_gamma   90.00
#
_symmetry.space_group_name_H-M   'P 1'
#
loop_
_entity.id
_entity.type
_entity.pdbx_description
1 polymer ?
#
loop_
_entity_poly.entity_id
_entity_poly.type
_entity_poly.pdbx_seq_one_letter_code
_entity_poly.pdbx_strand_id
1 'polypeptide(L)'
;MASSSKTFLDLSFLPRLPRSLSGLETWGFGLSGLLLWLGTAPAMHVDLKNQAIWVWLPGAIVGILLNLQIRHLGTHWQDMAGGTPNYTTRLLKNQSSLARYVAIGYWLGWVSVPAVNAIILTDLIKANLEPLGVPCPELMFKVGFTALPFIAFPAPVRYKLKAQTLALYYSARTSSDRKPLYCCFQRHACTGNFASVFYYSCDRFIASVLFTRARLARAIFPKSRFFAATGCSI
;
A
#
# COMPACT_ATOMS: atom_id res chain seq x y z
N MET A 1 25.97 41.16 30.07
CA MET A 1 25.46 40.79 28.73
C MET A 1 26.32 39.66 28.19
N ALA A 2 25.92 38.41 28.41
CA ALA A 2 26.64 37.24 27.91
C ALA A 2 25.87 36.66 26.72
N SER A 3 26.50 36.72 25.55
CA SER A 3 26.01 36.20 24.27
C SER A 3 25.82 34.69 24.35
N SER A 4 24.57 34.24 24.37
CA SER A 4 24.19 32.82 24.32
C SER A 4 24.22 32.33 22.85
N SER A 5 25.42 32.23 22.28
CA SER A 5 25.66 31.47 21.05
C SER A 5 25.78 29.98 21.40
N LYS A 6 24.64 29.32 21.63
CA LYS A 6 24.57 27.86 21.78
C LYS A 6 24.27 27.23 20.43
N THR A 7 25.30 26.65 19.84
CA THR A 7 25.25 25.31 19.25
C THR A 7 24.28 25.13 18.08
N PHE A 8 24.49 25.88 17.00
CA PHE A 8 24.11 25.46 15.65
C PHE A 8 25.21 24.52 15.09
N LEU A 9 25.60 23.51 15.88
CA LEU A 9 26.47 22.44 15.41
C LEU A 9 25.59 21.40 14.70
N ASP A 10 25.63 21.50 13.37
CA ASP A 10 25.79 20.33 12.50
C ASP A 10 24.66 19.28 12.52
N LEU A 11 23.44 19.73 12.22
CA LEU A 11 22.34 18.84 11.83
C LEU A 11 22.60 18.09 10.50
N SER A 12 23.71 18.40 9.80
CA SER A 12 24.18 17.70 8.59
C SER A 12 24.74 16.30 8.87
N PHE A 13 25.04 15.96 10.13
CA PHE A 13 25.58 14.65 10.51
C PHE A 13 24.53 13.61 10.91
N LEU A 14 23.23 13.86 10.71
CA LEU A 14 22.25 12.80 10.91
C LEU A 14 22.50 11.70 9.86
N PRO A 15 22.85 10.47 10.28
CA PRO A 15 23.23 9.43 9.35
C PRO A 15 22.02 9.05 8.50
N ARG A 16 22.11 9.37 7.20
CA ARG A 16 21.18 8.87 6.19
C ARG A 16 21.15 7.34 6.27
N LEU A 17 19.96 6.74 6.27
CA LEU A 17 19.91 5.28 6.30
C LEU A 17 20.62 4.71 5.07
N PRO A 18 21.49 3.70 5.24
CA PRO A 18 22.13 3.04 4.13
C PRO A 18 21.05 2.43 3.24
N ARG A 19 21.19 2.63 1.93
CA ARG A 19 20.26 2.06 0.95
C ARG A 19 20.38 0.53 1.00
N SER A 20 19.33 -0.14 1.46
CA SER A 20 19.30 -1.59 1.64
C SER A 20 19.01 -2.38 0.36
N LEU A 21 18.35 -1.75 -0.62
CA LEU A 21 17.88 -2.35 -1.86
C LEU A 21 18.30 -1.53 -3.09
N SER A 22 18.70 -2.22 -4.16
CA SER A 22 18.94 -1.63 -5.48
C SER A 22 17.65 -1.07 -6.10
N GLY A 23 17.78 -0.28 -7.17
CA GLY A 23 16.62 0.27 -7.90
C GLY A 23 15.69 -0.82 -8.42
N LEU A 24 16.25 -1.87 -9.03
CA LEU A 24 15.49 -3.00 -9.56
C LEU A 24 14.77 -3.79 -8.47
N GLU A 25 15.45 -4.06 -7.35
CA GLU A 25 14.83 -4.69 -6.19
C GLU A 25 13.68 -3.83 -5.64
N THR A 26 13.84 -2.51 -5.60
CA THR A 26 12.78 -1.59 -5.16
C THR A 26 11.55 -1.66 -6.08
N TRP A 27 11.78 -1.70 -7.40
CA TRP A 27 10.71 -1.86 -8.39
C TRP A 27 10.01 -3.22 -8.29
N GLY A 28 10.78 -4.31 -8.16
CA GLY A 28 10.23 -5.65 -7.98
C GLY A 28 9.38 -5.76 -6.71
N PHE A 29 9.86 -5.18 -5.61
CA PHE A 29 9.09 -5.10 -4.37
C PHE A 29 7.80 -4.29 -4.55
N GLY A 30 7.85 -3.16 -5.26
CA GLY A 30 6.66 -2.35 -5.58
C GLY A 30 5.64 -3.10 -6.45
N LEU A 31 6.11 -3.80 -7.49
CA LEU A 31 5.27 -4.62 -8.37
C LEU A 31 4.60 -5.78 -7.63
N SER A 32 5.25 -6.33 -6.59
CA SER A 32 4.65 -7.41 -5.79
C SER A 32 3.35 -6.97 -5.10
N GLY A 33 3.23 -5.69 -4.74
CA GLY A 33 2.00 -5.12 -4.21
C GLY A 33 0.87 -5.06 -5.25
N LEU A 34 1.19 -4.93 -6.55
CA LEU A 34 0.20 -4.95 -7.63
C LEU A 34 -0.32 -6.35 -7.95
N LEU A 35 0.47 -7.40 -7.67
CA LEU A 35 0.00 -8.79 -7.82
C LEU A 35 -1.21 -9.10 -6.93
N LEU A 36 -1.34 -8.40 -5.80
CA LEU A 36 -2.52 -8.45 -4.94
C LEU A 36 -3.81 -8.12 -5.71
N TRP A 37 -3.71 -7.21 -6.67
CA TRP A 37 -4.82 -6.76 -7.49
C TRP A 37 -5.34 -7.83 -8.45
N LEU A 38 -4.51 -8.81 -8.81
CA LEU A 38 -4.92 -9.90 -9.70
C LEU A 38 -5.97 -10.81 -9.07
N GLY A 39 -6.05 -10.85 -7.73
CA GLY A 39 -7.09 -11.61 -7.03
C GLY A 39 -8.42 -10.86 -6.95
N THR A 40 -8.39 -9.57 -6.67
CA THR A 40 -9.60 -8.76 -6.41
C THR A 40 -10.22 -8.20 -7.68
N ALA A 41 -9.42 -7.85 -8.69
CA ALA A 41 -9.91 -7.24 -9.91
C ALA A 41 -10.86 -8.16 -10.71
N PRO A 42 -10.58 -9.47 -10.92
CA PRO A 42 -11.52 -10.34 -11.62
C PRO A 42 -12.86 -10.46 -10.89
N ALA A 43 -12.84 -10.65 -9.56
CA ALA A 43 -14.05 -10.77 -8.75
C ALA A 43 -14.91 -9.50 -8.86
N MET A 44 -14.30 -8.31 -8.69
CA MET A 44 -15.02 -7.04 -8.86
C MET A 44 -15.57 -6.85 -10.28
N HIS A 45 -14.84 -7.31 -11.31
CA HIS A 45 -15.30 -7.20 -12.69
C HIS A 45 -16.50 -8.10 -12.98
N VAL A 46 -16.62 -9.27 -12.34
CA VAL A 46 -17.82 -10.11 -12.50
C VAL A 46 -19.05 -9.42 -11.92
N ASP A 47 -18.91 -8.80 -10.75
CA ASP A 47 -20.05 -8.19 -10.05
C ASP A 47 -20.45 -6.84 -10.67
N LEU A 48 -19.48 -5.99 -11.02
CA LEU A 48 -19.70 -4.63 -11.55
C LEU A 48 -19.75 -4.57 -13.08
N LYS A 49 -19.31 -5.62 -13.78
CA LYS A 49 -19.21 -5.68 -15.25
C LYS A 49 -18.46 -4.45 -15.80
N ASN A 50 -19.05 -3.77 -16.79
CA ASN A 50 -18.49 -2.56 -17.39
C ASN A 50 -18.41 -1.36 -16.42
N GLN A 51 -19.13 -1.37 -15.30
CA GLN A 51 -19.06 -0.29 -14.31
C GLN A 51 -17.80 -0.35 -13.45
N ALA A 52 -17.05 -1.47 -13.47
CA ALA A 52 -15.81 -1.61 -12.71
C ALA A 52 -14.78 -0.52 -13.04
N ILE A 53 -14.74 -0.06 -14.30
CA ILE A 53 -13.80 0.98 -14.74
C ILE A 53 -13.99 2.31 -13.99
N TRP A 54 -15.24 2.64 -13.65
CA TRP A 54 -15.58 3.86 -12.90
C TRP A 54 -15.16 3.80 -11.44
N VAL A 55 -14.93 2.60 -10.92
CA VAL A 55 -14.37 2.38 -9.58
C VAL A 55 -12.84 2.37 -9.63
N TRP A 56 -12.27 1.70 -10.62
CA TRP A 56 -10.83 1.51 -10.73
C TRP A 56 -10.07 2.76 -11.11
N LEU A 57 -10.58 3.53 -12.07
CA LEU A 57 -9.91 4.74 -12.54
C LEU A 57 -9.68 5.75 -11.41
N PRO A 58 -10.70 6.17 -10.62
CA PRO A 58 -10.46 7.07 -9.51
C PRO A 58 -9.59 6.44 -8.42
N GLY A 59 -9.76 5.14 -8.13
CA GLY A 59 -8.90 4.43 -7.17
C GLY A 59 -7.43 4.46 -7.58
N ALA A 60 -7.12 4.20 -8.85
CA ALA A 60 -5.77 4.26 -9.39
C ALA A 60 -5.19 5.68 -9.35
N ILE A 61 -5.99 6.70 -9.70
CA ILE A 61 -5.56 8.11 -9.61
C ILE A 61 -5.21 8.47 -8.17
N VAL A 62 -6.08 8.15 -7.21
CA VAL A 62 -5.82 8.40 -5.77
C VAL A 62 -4.58 7.65 -5.31
N GLY A 63 -4.42 6.38 -5.70
CA GLY A 63 -3.25 5.58 -5.40
C GLY A 63 -1.95 6.18 -5.95
N ILE A 64 -1.95 6.69 -7.18
CA ILE A 64 -0.78 7.37 -7.77
C ILE A 64 -0.44 8.63 -6.97
N LEU A 65 -1.43 9.47 -6.66
CA LEU A 65 -1.22 10.70 -5.89
C LEU A 65 -0.65 10.41 -4.49
N LEU A 66 -1.17 9.38 -3.81
CA LEU A 66 -0.65 8.94 -2.52
C LEU A 66 0.80 8.46 -2.62
N ASN A 67 1.14 7.67 -3.64
CA ASN A 67 2.51 7.21 -3.86
C ASN A 67 3.48 8.36 -4.13
N LEU A 68 3.06 9.38 -4.88
CA LEU A 68 3.86 10.59 -5.10
C LEU A 68 4.11 11.37 -3.80
N GLN A 69 3.08 11.49 -2.95
CA GLN A 69 3.23 12.13 -1.63
C GLN A 69 4.18 11.35 -0.73
N ILE A 70 4.03 10.03 -0.64
CA ILE A 70 4.92 9.18 0.17
C ILE A 70 6.36 9.26 -0.34
N ARG A 71 6.56 9.28 -1.67
CA ARG A 71 7.88 9.50 -2.28
C ARG A 71 8.48 10.83 -1.85
N HIS A 72 7.70 11.92 -1.92
CA HIS A 72 8.17 13.23 -1.49
C HIS A 72 8.55 13.26 -0.01
N LEU A 73 7.74 12.66 0.87
CA LEU A 73 8.04 12.54 2.29
C LEU A 73 9.32 11.71 2.54
N GLY A 74 9.51 10.61 1.80
CA GLY A 74 10.73 9.79 1.90
C GLY A 74 11.99 10.50 1.40
N THR A 75 11.88 11.44 0.45
CA THR A 75 13.02 12.28 0.06
C THR A 75 13.37 13.32 1.10
N HIS A 76 12.37 13.78 1.88
CA HIS A 76 12.53 14.80 2.91
C HIS A 76 13.05 14.24 4.25
N TRP A 77 12.63 13.02 4.64
CA TRP A 77 13.06 12.33 5.86
C TRP A 77 13.78 11.02 5.55
N GLN A 78 15.04 11.15 5.14
CA GLN A 78 15.89 10.01 4.76
C GLN A 78 16.52 9.29 5.98
N ASP A 79 16.34 9.87 7.16
CA ASP A 79 16.76 9.40 8.47
C ASP A 79 15.77 8.42 9.11
N MET A 80 14.69 8.05 8.40
CA MET A 80 13.60 7.26 8.96
C MET A 80 13.26 6.02 8.14
N ALA A 81 13.22 4.85 8.80
CA ALA A 81 12.62 3.63 8.28
C ALA A 81 11.16 3.50 8.78
N GLY A 82 10.35 2.66 8.14
CA GLY A 82 9.00 2.29 8.62
C GLY A 82 7.82 2.84 7.80
N GLY A 83 8.08 3.61 6.74
CA GLY A 83 7.06 3.98 5.75
C GLY A 83 5.97 4.91 6.27
N THR A 84 4.77 4.78 5.70
CA THR A 84 3.63 5.70 5.90
C THR A 84 3.24 5.94 7.37
N PRO A 85 3.21 4.94 8.26
CA PRO A 85 2.90 5.18 9.67
C PRO A 85 3.89 6.11 10.36
N ASN A 86 5.19 5.96 10.10
CA ASN A 86 6.21 6.78 10.74
C ASN A 86 6.24 8.21 10.19
N TYR A 87 5.98 8.39 8.89
CA TYR A 87 5.75 9.74 8.35
C TYR A 87 4.50 10.38 8.95
N THR A 88 3.43 9.60 9.12
CA THR A 88 2.18 10.08 9.71
C THR A 88 2.34 10.52 11.16
N THR A 89 3.06 9.74 11.98
CA THR A 89 3.31 10.11 13.38
C THR A 89 4.16 11.39 13.49
N ARG A 90 5.17 11.57 12.62
CA ARG A 90 5.98 12.80 12.56
C ARG A 90 5.15 14.00 12.09
N LEU A 91 4.27 13.79 11.12
CA LEU A 91 3.34 14.82 10.64
C LEU A 91 2.32 15.22 11.71
N LEU A 92 1.78 14.26 12.46
CA LEU A 92 0.74 14.43 13.49
C LEU A 92 1.31 14.51 14.90
N LYS A 93 2.55 14.98 15.06
CA LYS A 93 3.23 15.15 16.36
C LYS A 93 2.41 15.90 17.43
N ASN A 94 1.56 16.85 17.02
CA ASN A 94 0.68 17.60 17.93
C ASN A 94 -0.65 16.89 18.25
N GLN A 95 -0.93 15.75 17.61
CA GLN A 95 -2.18 14.99 17.73
C GLN A 95 -1.85 13.49 17.86
N SER A 96 -1.26 13.10 18.98
CA SER A 96 -0.77 11.74 19.23
C SER A 96 -1.87 10.67 19.17
N SER A 97 -3.10 11.01 19.59
CA SER A 97 -4.26 10.11 19.51
C SER A 97 -4.63 9.78 18.06
N LEU A 98 -4.70 10.81 17.19
CA LEU A 98 -4.98 10.63 15.77
C LEU A 98 -3.86 9.85 15.07
N ALA A 99 -2.61 10.16 15.41
CA ALA A 99 -1.46 9.42 14.88
C ALA A 99 -1.53 7.92 15.21
N ARG A 100 -1.85 7.59 16.47
CA ARG A 100 -2.03 6.20 16.93
C ARG A 100 -3.20 5.52 16.22
N TYR A 101 -4.33 6.22 16.08
CA TYR A 101 -5.50 5.68 15.40
C TYR A 101 -5.21 5.36 13.93
N VAL A 102 -4.50 6.25 13.22
CA VAL A 102 -4.08 6.00 11.83
C VAL A 102 -3.09 4.84 11.75
N ALA A 103 -2.14 4.74 12.67
CA ALA A 103 -1.20 3.62 12.70
C ALA A 103 -1.91 2.27 12.92
N ILE A 104 -2.90 2.22 13.81
CA ILE A 104 -3.73 1.02 14.04
C ILE A 104 -4.55 0.69 12.79
N GLY A 105 -5.20 1.68 12.18
CA GLY A 105 -5.97 1.48 10.95
C GLY A 105 -5.10 0.94 9.80
N TYR A 106 -3.90 1.49 9.64
CA TYR A 106 -2.92 0.99 8.67
C TYR A 106 -2.50 -0.45 8.97
N TRP A 107 -2.22 -0.77 10.24
CA TRP A 107 -1.85 -2.12 10.66
C TRP A 107 -2.98 -3.13 10.41
N LEU A 108 -4.23 -2.80 10.78
CA LEU A 108 -5.40 -3.64 10.52
C LEU A 108 -5.62 -3.87 9.02
N GLY A 109 -5.44 -2.83 8.20
CA GLY A 109 -5.46 -2.95 6.75
C GLY A 109 -4.46 -3.98 6.25
N TRP A 110 -3.21 -3.90 6.69
CA TRP A 110 -2.15 -4.84 6.30
C TRP A 110 -2.36 -6.27 6.81
N VAL A 111 -2.82 -6.44 8.05
CA VAL A 111 -3.06 -7.78 8.62
C VAL A 111 -4.21 -8.51 7.92
N SER A 112 -5.16 -7.77 7.34
CA SER A 112 -6.26 -8.39 6.59
C SER A 112 -5.82 -8.98 5.24
N VAL A 113 -4.75 -8.46 4.64
CA VAL A 113 -4.31 -8.84 3.28
C VAL A 113 -3.96 -10.34 3.17
N PRO A 114 -3.15 -10.94 4.07
CA PRO A 114 -2.89 -12.38 4.07
C PRO A 114 -4.16 -13.24 4.08
N ALA A 115 -5.14 -12.89 4.92
CA ALA A 115 -6.37 -13.67 5.05
C ALA A 115 -7.23 -13.60 3.79
N VAL A 116 -7.40 -12.40 3.22
CA VAL A 116 -8.13 -12.22 1.94
C VAL A 116 -7.47 -13.01 0.82
N ASN A 117 -6.14 -12.94 0.72
CA ASN A 117 -5.39 -13.69 -0.30
C ASN A 117 -5.47 -15.20 -0.12
N ALA A 118 -5.44 -15.68 1.12
CA ALA A 118 -5.59 -17.09 1.42
C ALA A 118 -6.95 -17.63 0.99
N ILE A 119 -8.02 -16.85 1.21
CA ILE A 119 -9.38 -17.20 0.76
C ILE A 119 -9.41 -17.28 -0.77
N ILE A 120 -9.00 -16.22 -1.46
CA ILE A 120 -9.00 -16.16 -2.93
C ILE A 120 -8.19 -17.33 -3.49
N LEU A 121 -6.96 -17.55 -3.02
CA LEU A 121 -6.10 -18.62 -3.51
C LEU A 121 -6.70 -20.02 -3.27
N THR A 122 -7.36 -20.23 -2.14
CA THR A 122 -8.04 -21.50 -1.85
C THR A 122 -9.20 -21.72 -2.81
N ASP A 123 -9.99 -20.69 -3.06
CA ASP A 123 -11.12 -20.77 -3.99
C ASP A 123 -10.63 -21.01 -5.43
N LEU A 124 -9.50 -20.39 -5.82
CA LEU A 124 -8.84 -20.67 -7.09
C LEU A 124 -8.40 -22.14 -7.20
N ILE A 125 -7.77 -22.69 -6.17
CA ILE A 125 -7.33 -24.09 -6.15
C ILE A 125 -8.53 -25.03 -6.22
N LYS A 126 -9.58 -24.76 -5.43
CA LYS A 126 -10.81 -25.54 -5.43
C LYS A 126 -11.45 -25.59 -6.83
N ALA A 127 -11.61 -24.43 -7.47
CA ALA A 127 -12.20 -24.35 -8.81
C ALA A 127 -11.41 -25.14 -9.88
N ASN A 128 -10.10 -25.34 -9.67
CA ASN A 128 -9.27 -26.17 -10.56
C ASN A 128 -9.28 -27.67 -10.20
N LEU A 129 -9.53 -28.03 -8.94
CA LEU A 129 -9.60 -29.43 -8.48
C LEU A 129 -10.98 -30.06 -8.66
N GLU A 130 -12.05 -29.25 -8.64
CA GLU A 130 -13.43 -29.73 -8.78
C GLU A 130 -13.68 -30.47 -10.11
N PRO A 131 -13.22 -29.99 -11.28
CA PRO A 131 -13.35 -30.73 -12.54
C PRO A 131 -12.57 -32.06 -12.56
N LEU A 132 -11.60 -32.22 -11.65
CA LEU A 132 -10.80 -33.44 -11.51
C LEU A 132 -11.40 -34.42 -10.48
N GLY A 133 -12.51 -34.05 -9.82
CA GLY A 133 -13.14 -34.87 -8.78
C GLY A 133 -12.32 -35.01 -7.50
N VAL A 134 -11.32 -34.14 -7.27
CA VAL A 134 -10.46 -34.21 -6.08
C VAL A 134 -11.05 -33.34 -4.97
N PRO A 135 -11.36 -33.91 -3.77
CA PRO A 135 -11.86 -33.13 -2.65
C PRO A 135 -10.79 -32.15 -2.16
N CYS A 136 -11.15 -30.86 -2.04
CA CYS A 136 -10.26 -29.81 -1.59
C CYS A 136 -10.50 -29.49 -0.09
N PRO A 137 -9.52 -29.70 0.82
CA PRO A 137 -9.66 -29.34 2.23
C PRO A 137 -9.52 -27.82 2.42
N GLU A 138 -10.58 -27.08 2.15
CA GLU A 138 -10.59 -25.61 2.14
C GLU A 138 -10.05 -24.98 3.43
N LEU A 139 -10.46 -25.49 4.59
CA LEU A 139 -10.07 -24.93 5.88
C LEU A 139 -8.56 -25.03 6.09
N MET A 140 -7.95 -26.16 5.70
CA MET A 140 -6.50 -26.35 5.83
C MET A 140 -5.74 -25.38 4.92
N PHE A 141 -6.21 -25.17 3.68
CA PHE A 141 -5.57 -24.21 2.77
C PHE A 141 -5.75 -22.76 3.23
N LYS A 142 -6.95 -22.36 3.68
CA LYS A 142 -7.21 -21.02 4.20
C LYS A 142 -6.33 -20.71 5.42
N VAL A 143 -6.25 -21.62 6.38
CA VAL A 143 -5.39 -21.46 7.58
C VAL A 143 -3.91 -21.51 7.20
N GLY A 144 -3.51 -22.48 6.38
CA GLY A 144 -2.12 -22.67 5.94
C GLY A 144 -1.57 -21.46 5.20
N PHE A 145 -2.30 -20.95 4.20
CA PHE A 145 -1.88 -19.75 3.45
C PHE A 145 -1.94 -18.47 4.28
N THR A 146 -2.86 -18.36 5.24
CA THR A 146 -2.89 -17.22 6.17
C THR A 146 -1.69 -17.24 7.11
N ALA A 147 -1.27 -18.42 7.59
CA ALA A 147 -0.13 -18.58 8.49
C ALA A 147 1.23 -18.42 7.78
N LEU A 148 1.30 -18.77 6.49
CA LEU A 148 2.54 -18.81 5.71
C LEU A 148 3.34 -17.49 5.75
N PRO A 149 2.75 -16.29 5.59
CA PRO A 149 3.49 -15.04 5.72
C PRO A 149 4.11 -14.82 7.09
N PHE A 150 3.49 -15.30 8.18
CA PHE A 150 4.00 -15.19 9.54
C PHE A 150 5.16 -16.15 9.80
N ILE A 151 5.10 -17.35 9.22
CA ILE A 151 6.19 -18.33 9.28
C ILE A 151 7.37 -17.89 8.40
N ALA A 152 7.10 -17.32 7.22
CA ALA A 152 8.12 -16.82 6.31
C ALA A 152 8.63 -15.41 6.70
N PHE A 153 7.98 -14.73 7.65
CA PHE A 153 8.36 -13.39 8.08
C PHE A 153 9.83 -13.27 8.55
N PRO A 154 10.36 -14.19 9.37
CA PRO A 154 11.72 -14.12 9.91
C PRO A 154 12.82 -14.18 8.84
N ALA A 155 12.50 -14.63 7.63
CA ALA A 155 13.47 -14.68 6.54
C ALA A 155 13.94 -13.27 6.14
N PRO A 156 15.24 -13.06 5.91
CA PRO A 156 15.74 -11.76 5.48
C PRO A 156 15.08 -11.29 4.18
N VAL A 157 14.80 -9.99 4.08
CA VAL A 157 14.09 -9.36 2.95
C VAL A 157 14.71 -9.74 1.60
N ARG A 158 16.04 -9.91 1.54
CA ARG A 158 16.76 -10.36 0.33
C ARG A 158 16.33 -11.74 -0.17
N TYR A 159 16.00 -12.69 0.71
CA TYR A 159 15.51 -14.01 0.31
C TYR A 159 14.10 -13.93 -0.28
N LYS A 160 13.25 -13.06 0.28
CA LYS A 160 11.89 -12.83 -0.24
C LYS A 160 11.93 -12.20 -1.63
N LEU A 161 12.81 -11.23 -1.83
CA LEU A 161 13.03 -10.60 -3.14
C LEU A 161 13.56 -11.59 -4.18
N LYS A 162 14.55 -12.42 -3.84
CA LYS A 162 15.02 -13.47 -4.75
C LYS A 162 13.91 -14.44 -5.14
N ALA A 163 13.10 -14.89 -4.18
CA ALA A 163 11.95 -15.74 -4.45
C ALA A 163 10.92 -15.06 -5.38
N GLN A 164 10.64 -13.77 -5.17
CA GLN A 164 9.75 -12.99 -6.03
C GLN A 164 10.31 -12.80 -7.44
N THR A 165 11.58 -12.45 -7.58
CA THR A 165 12.23 -12.31 -8.89
C THR A 165 12.22 -13.63 -9.65
N LEU A 166 12.47 -14.75 -8.98
CA LEU A 166 12.38 -16.08 -9.59
C LEU A 166 10.94 -16.39 -10.01
N ALA A 167 9.93 -16.10 -9.16
CA ALA A 167 8.53 -16.33 -9.52
C ALA A 167 8.09 -15.51 -10.74
N LEU A 168 8.50 -14.24 -10.83
CA LEU A 168 8.22 -13.38 -11.99
C LEU A 168 8.94 -13.88 -13.25
N TYR A 169 10.20 -14.31 -13.12
CA TYR A 169 10.97 -14.87 -14.23
C TYR A 169 10.35 -16.16 -14.77
N TYR A 170 9.92 -17.07 -13.89
CA TYR A 170 9.23 -18.30 -14.27
C TYR A 170 7.87 -18.01 -14.92
N SER A 171 7.08 -17.08 -14.36
CA SER A 171 5.77 -16.72 -14.90
C SER A 171 5.88 -16.15 -16.33
N ALA A 172 6.85 -15.27 -16.57
CA ALA A 172 7.11 -14.70 -17.90
C ALA A 172 7.52 -15.77 -18.93
N ARG A 173 8.29 -16.80 -18.53
CA ARG A 173 8.68 -17.89 -19.43
C ARG A 173 7.52 -18.82 -19.76
N THR A 174 6.62 -19.09 -18.81
CA THR A 174 5.46 -19.98 -19.05
C THR A 174 4.33 -19.35 -19.88
N SER A 175 4.30 -18.03 -20.01
CA SER A 175 3.29 -17.31 -20.81
C SER A 175 3.51 -17.43 -22.33
N SER A 176 4.70 -17.85 -22.77
CA SER A 176 5.01 -17.96 -24.20
C SER A 176 4.40 -19.21 -24.87
N ASP A 177 3.81 -20.15 -24.12
CA ASP A 177 3.50 -21.50 -24.63
C ASP A 177 2.06 -22.00 -24.36
N ARG A 178 1.16 -21.18 -23.80
CA ARG A 178 -0.25 -21.60 -23.54
C ARG A 178 -1.28 -20.77 -24.31
N LYS A 179 -2.11 -21.49 -25.08
CA LYS A 179 -3.40 -21.00 -25.63
C LYS A 179 -4.38 -20.66 -24.49
N PRO A 180 -5.30 -19.68 -24.67
CA PRO A 180 -6.05 -19.08 -23.58
C PRO A 180 -7.17 -20.00 -23.05
N LEU A 181 -7.02 -20.45 -21.80
CA LEU A 181 -8.01 -21.24 -21.05
C LEU A 181 -8.87 -20.39 -20.09
N TYR A 182 -8.81 -19.06 -20.22
CA TYR A 182 -9.37 -18.12 -19.25
C TYR A 182 -10.91 -17.97 -19.30
N CYS A 183 -11.60 -18.46 -20.33
CA CYS A 183 -13.05 -18.23 -20.49
C CYS A 183 -13.96 -19.08 -19.57
N CYS A 184 -13.48 -20.22 -19.04
CA CYS A 184 -14.34 -21.11 -18.23
C CYS A 184 -14.36 -20.75 -16.73
N PHE A 185 -13.39 -19.95 -16.29
CA PHE A 185 -13.06 -19.78 -14.87
C PHE A 185 -13.97 -18.77 -14.12
N GLN A 186 -14.70 -17.96 -14.87
CA GLN A 186 -15.32 -16.73 -14.35
C GLN A 186 -16.74 -16.92 -13.78
N ARG A 187 -17.30 -18.15 -13.79
CA ARG A 187 -18.71 -18.41 -13.45
C ARG A 187 -19.02 -18.82 -12.00
N HIS A 188 -18.02 -19.23 -11.20
CA HIS A 188 -18.29 -19.88 -9.90
C HIS A 188 -17.83 -19.12 -8.63
N ALA A 189 -17.15 -17.96 -8.74
CA ALA A 189 -16.58 -17.26 -7.59
C ALA A 189 -17.48 -16.19 -6.93
N CYS A 190 -18.73 -16.01 -7.36
CA CYS A 190 -19.56 -14.84 -7.01
C CYS A 190 -20.70 -15.12 -6.03
N THR A 191 -20.39 -15.52 -4.79
CA THR A 191 -21.41 -15.61 -3.71
C THR A 191 -21.03 -14.90 -2.41
N GLY A 192 -19.95 -14.11 -2.36
CA GLY A 192 -19.48 -13.46 -1.13
C GLY A 192 -19.51 -11.93 -1.15
N ASN A 193 -20.48 -11.33 -0.46
CA ASN A 193 -20.73 -9.87 -0.36
C ASN A 193 -19.70 -9.09 0.51
N PHE A 194 -18.47 -9.58 0.66
CA PHE A 194 -17.52 -9.12 1.69
C PHE A 194 -16.33 -8.28 1.18
N ALA A 195 -15.98 -8.37 -0.12
CA ALA A 195 -14.74 -7.79 -0.64
C ALA A 195 -14.78 -6.26 -0.86
N SER A 196 -15.97 -5.68 -1.04
CA SER A 196 -16.14 -4.25 -1.35
C SER A 196 -16.01 -3.33 -0.13
N VAL A 197 -16.21 -3.83 1.09
CA VAL A 197 -16.25 -3.00 2.30
C VAL A 197 -14.85 -2.68 2.83
N PHE A 198 -13.89 -3.60 2.73
CA PHE A 198 -12.59 -3.45 3.38
C PHE A 198 -11.58 -2.59 2.61
N TYR A 199 -11.49 -2.74 1.27
CA TYR A 199 -10.59 -1.92 0.45
C TYR A 199 -11.03 -0.45 0.38
N TYR A 200 -12.35 -0.20 0.32
CA TYR A 200 -12.88 1.16 0.32
C TYR A 200 -12.65 1.89 1.64
N SER A 201 -12.60 1.18 2.77
CA SER A 201 -12.47 1.79 4.09
C SER A 201 -11.05 2.32 4.34
N CYS A 202 -10.01 1.57 3.97
CA CYS A 202 -8.63 2.00 4.20
C CYS A 202 -8.22 3.19 3.31
N ASP A 203 -8.59 3.17 2.03
CA ASP A 203 -8.23 4.25 1.09
C ASP A 203 -9.05 5.52 1.33
N ARG A 204 -10.37 5.43 1.62
CA ARG A 204 -11.15 6.60 2.04
C ARG A 204 -10.65 7.18 3.35
N PHE A 205 -10.12 6.35 4.25
CA PHE A 205 -9.63 6.82 5.54
C PHE A 205 -8.30 7.59 5.41
N ILE A 206 -7.33 7.07 4.65
CA ILE A 206 -6.07 7.79 4.38
C ILE A 206 -6.34 9.06 3.58
N ALA A 207 -7.21 9.00 2.56
CA ALA A 207 -7.63 10.17 1.80
C ALA A 207 -8.35 11.20 2.67
N SER A 208 -9.27 10.77 3.55
CA SER A 208 -9.99 11.63 4.50
C SER A 208 -9.05 12.37 5.44
N VAL A 209 -8.07 11.67 6.03
CA VAL A 209 -7.10 12.28 6.96
C VAL A 209 -6.21 13.30 6.23
N LEU A 210 -5.75 12.98 5.01
CA LEU A 210 -4.93 13.91 4.21
C LEU A 210 -5.74 15.11 3.71
N PHE A 211 -7.00 14.91 3.30
CA PHE A 211 -7.88 15.99 2.82
C PHE A 211 -8.37 16.91 3.94
N THR A 212 -8.61 16.35 5.13
CA THR A 212 -8.96 17.13 6.33
C THR A 212 -7.83 18.08 6.71
N ARG A 213 -6.57 17.69 6.51
CA ARG A 213 -5.42 18.57 6.69
C ARG A 213 -5.27 19.64 5.61
N ALA A 214 -5.61 19.35 4.36
CA ALA A 214 -5.61 20.37 3.30
C ALA A 214 -6.65 21.49 3.55
N ARG A 215 -7.75 21.17 4.26
CA ARG A 215 -8.72 22.16 4.76
C ARG A 215 -8.23 22.84 6.05
N LEU A 216 -7.65 22.11 7.00
CA LEU A 216 -7.16 22.68 8.26
C LEU A 216 -5.94 23.61 8.05
N ALA A 217 -5.03 23.27 7.14
CA ALA A 217 -3.90 24.13 6.77
C ALA A 217 -4.36 25.43 6.10
N ARG A 218 -5.47 25.39 5.36
CA ARG A 218 -6.14 26.59 4.81
C ARG A 218 -6.88 27.42 5.86
N ALA A 219 -7.36 26.80 6.93
CA ALA A 219 -8.01 27.48 8.05
C ALA A 219 -7.01 28.12 9.04
N ILE A 220 -5.81 27.53 9.19
CA ILE A 220 -4.77 28.01 10.09
C ILE A 220 -3.87 29.08 9.42
N PHE A 221 -3.78 29.09 8.09
CA PHE A 221 -3.14 30.16 7.32
C PHE A 221 -4.19 30.95 6.52
N PRO A 222 -4.98 31.84 7.15
CA PRO A 222 -5.70 32.85 6.39
C PRO A 222 -4.65 33.71 5.68
N LYS A 223 -4.80 33.90 4.36
CA LYS A 223 -4.10 34.93 3.60
C LYS A 223 -4.38 36.29 4.27
N SER A 224 -3.56 36.72 5.21
CA SER A 224 -3.63 38.10 5.69
C SER A 224 -2.25 38.58 6.14
N ARG A 225 -1.91 39.76 5.61
CA ARG A 225 -0.78 40.63 5.94
C ARG A 225 0.59 40.24 5.38
N PHE A 226 0.74 40.45 4.07
CA PHE A 226 1.96 41.13 3.63
C PHE A 226 1.75 42.63 3.89
N PHE A 227 2.58 43.15 4.80
CA PHE A 227 2.59 44.52 5.27
C PHE A 227 2.96 45.50 4.15
N ALA A 228 2.29 46.64 4.16
CA ALA A 228 2.74 47.87 3.53
C ALA A 228 3.96 48.43 4.28
N ALA A 229 5.02 48.76 3.53
CA ALA A 229 6.15 49.64 3.84
C ALA A 229 7.06 49.54 2.60
N THR A 230 7.48 50.56 1.88
CA THR A 230 7.81 51.95 2.20
C THR A 230 7.72 52.79 0.93
N GLY A 231 7.34 54.07 1.07
CA GLY A 231 7.41 55.06 0.00
C GLY A 231 8.84 55.32 -0.47
N CYS A 232 8.95 55.68 -1.75
CA CYS A 232 10.12 56.32 -2.31
C CYS A 232 9.61 57.49 -3.18
N SER A 233 9.82 58.71 -2.69
CA SER A 233 9.64 59.92 -3.47
C SER A 233 10.91 60.17 -4.29
N ILE A 234 10.74 60.51 -5.57
CA ILE A 234 11.70 61.29 -6.36
C ILE A 234 10.97 62.57 -6.74
#